data_AF-A0A1H8DT26-F1
#
_entry.id   AF-A0A1H8DT26-F1
#
_cell.length_a   1.000
_cell.length_b   1.000
_cell.length_c   1.000
_cell.angle_alpha   90.00
_cell.angle_beta   90.00
_cell.angle_gamma   90.00
#
_symmetry.space_group_name_H-M   'P 1'
#
loop_
_entity.id
_entity.type
_entity.pdbx_description
1 polymer ?
#
loop_
_entity_poly.entity_id
_entity_poly.type
_entity_poly.pdbx_seq_one_letter_code
_entity_poly.pdbx_strand_id
1 'polypeptide(L)'
;MRNPLRVVITRLGEEEPLLLSHHPTCRYYSHHTFELYGQQLCMGCFVVYPVGLLALSSLLVARLVVPGAALFELGTPAFYGLGVALIGPKVVESLSAGRWRTQTRMAVKAILAVGLALLAFPFFFRPADRLVTAALFVGFLVPYVAYKGLTALDDCQGCPQRDDFPDCTGMTVDGTYEYADEATTVTPATGTDAAEDTTDDSRTESGE
;
A
#
# COMPACT_ATOMS: atom_id res chain seq x y z
N MET A 1 -3.33 19.77 21.84
CA MET A 1 -2.15 19.78 20.94
C MET A 1 -2.59 19.30 19.57
N ARG A 2 -2.36 20.06 18.50
CA ARG A 2 -2.71 19.61 17.14
C ARG A 2 -1.74 18.50 16.74
N ASN A 3 -2.27 17.34 16.34
CA ASN A 3 -1.44 16.27 15.78
C ASN A 3 -0.90 16.76 14.43
N PRO A 4 0.42 16.99 14.28
CA PRO A 4 0.99 17.56 13.07
C PRO A 4 0.75 16.66 11.85
N LEU A 5 0.71 15.35 12.06
CA LEU A 5 0.47 14.36 11.00
C LEU A 5 -0.97 14.46 10.48
N ARG A 6 -1.96 14.70 11.36
CA ARG A 6 -3.34 15.00 10.94
C ARG A 6 -3.40 16.25 10.08
N VAL A 7 -2.71 17.33 10.48
CA VAL A 7 -2.72 18.60 9.72
C VAL A 7 -2.12 18.42 8.33
N VAL A 8 -0.98 17.71 8.23
CA VAL A 8 -0.31 17.48 6.94
C VAL A 8 -1.16 16.61 6.02
N ILE A 9 -1.70 15.49 6.52
CA ILE A 9 -2.51 14.58 5.70
C ILE A 9 -3.80 15.25 5.23
N THR A 10 -4.50 15.96 6.10
CA THR A 10 -5.73 16.67 5.71
C THR A 10 -5.44 17.74 4.66
N ARG A 11 -4.39 18.56 4.83
CA ARG A 11 -4.02 19.56 3.82
C ARG A 11 -3.64 18.95 2.47
N LEU A 12 -2.82 17.90 2.48
CA LEU A 12 -2.43 17.23 1.23
C LEU A 12 -3.63 16.57 0.54
N GLY A 13 -4.59 16.05 1.30
CA GLY A 13 -5.81 15.48 0.73
C GLY A 13 -6.76 16.52 0.15
N GLU A 14 -6.80 17.72 0.72
CA GLU A 14 -7.60 18.84 0.22
C GLU A 14 -6.96 19.51 -1.01
N GLU A 15 -5.63 19.67 -1.03
CA GLU A 15 -4.90 20.36 -2.10
C GLU A 15 -4.53 19.43 -3.26
N GLU A 16 -4.05 18.22 -2.98
CA GLU A 16 -3.51 17.28 -3.98
C GLU A 16 -3.80 15.79 -3.63
N PRO A 17 -5.07 15.33 -3.64
CA PRO A 17 -5.43 13.96 -3.26
C PRO A 17 -4.80 12.87 -4.14
N LEU A 18 -4.37 13.21 -5.36
CA LEU A 18 -3.64 12.29 -6.24
C LEU A 18 -2.26 11.91 -5.68
N LEU A 19 -1.64 12.75 -4.85
CA LEU A 19 -0.42 12.39 -4.12
C LEU A 19 -0.69 11.36 -3.04
N LEU A 20 -1.91 11.36 -2.46
CA LEU A 20 -2.33 10.43 -1.43
C LEU A 20 -2.71 9.07 -2.01
N SER A 21 -3.51 9.08 -3.07
CA SER A 21 -3.91 7.88 -3.80
C SER A 21 -4.23 8.21 -5.24
N HIS A 22 -3.81 7.35 -6.17
CA HIS A 22 -4.03 7.62 -7.59
C HIS A 22 -5.50 7.41 -8.03
N HIS A 23 -6.31 6.77 -7.18
CA HIS A 23 -7.75 6.59 -7.35
C HIS A 23 -8.48 6.91 -6.04
N PRO A 24 -8.60 8.20 -5.68
CA PRO A 24 -9.13 8.59 -4.37
C PRO A 24 -10.60 8.23 -4.17
N THR A 25 -11.38 8.16 -5.25
CA THR A 25 -12.84 7.99 -5.23
C THR A 25 -13.33 6.67 -5.84
N CYS A 26 -12.44 5.81 -6.34
CA CYS A 26 -12.84 4.58 -7.05
C CYS A 26 -13.13 3.40 -6.10
N ARG A 27 -14.39 2.93 -6.07
CA ARG A 27 -14.79 1.77 -5.25
C ARG A 27 -14.07 0.47 -5.64
N TYR A 28 -13.77 0.31 -6.93
CA TYR A 28 -13.05 -0.85 -7.47
C TYR A 28 -11.58 -0.88 -6.99
N TYR A 29 -11.02 0.28 -6.64
CA TYR A 29 -9.64 0.41 -6.14
C TYR A 29 -9.53 0.47 -4.60
N SER A 30 -10.65 0.50 -3.88
CA SER A 30 -10.70 0.63 -2.40
C SER A 30 -9.85 -0.39 -1.63
N HIS A 31 -9.58 -1.54 -2.24
CA HIS A 31 -8.81 -2.63 -1.64
C HIS A 31 -7.27 -2.39 -1.63
N HIS A 32 -6.81 -1.30 -2.28
CA HIS A 32 -5.42 -0.83 -2.31
C HIS A 32 -5.19 0.45 -1.50
N THR A 33 -6.27 1.06 -0.99
CA THR A 33 -6.21 2.23 -0.12
C THR A 33 -6.61 1.88 1.31
N PHE A 34 -6.37 2.81 2.22
CA PHE A 34 -6.92 2.78 3.56
C PHE A 34 -7.26 4.21 3.98
N GLU A 35 -8.23 4.33 4.87
CA GLU A 35 -8.63 5.64 5.38
C GLU A 35 -7.77 6.05 6.58
N LEU A 36 -7.26 7.28 6.55
CA LEU A 36 -6.62 7.91 7.69
C LEU A 36 -7.01 9.38 7.78
N TYR A 37 -7.61 9.79 8.90
CA TYR A 37 -8.13 11.15 9.12
C TYR A 37 -9.10 11.63 8.02
N GLY A 38 -9.96 10.73 7.51
CA GLY A 38 -10.92 11.05 6.44
C GLY A 38 -10.33 11.12 5.04
N GLN A 39 -9.05 10.73 4.86
CA GLN A 39 -8.37 10.76 3.57
C GLN A 39 -8.00 9.34 3.13
N GLN A 40 -8.18 9.03 1.84
CA GLN A 40 -7.79 7.75 1.25
C GLN A 40 -6.30 7.76 0.91
N LEU A 41 -5.54 6.87 1.55
CA LEU A 41 -4.11 6.73 1.37
C LEU A 41 -3.79 5.44 0.62
N CYS A 42 -2.95 5.53 -0.41
CA CYS A 42 -2.42 4.35 -1.09
C CYS A 42 -1.52 3.56 -0.15
N MET A 43 -1.88 2.29 0.13
CA MET A 43 -1.03 1.41 0.94
C MET A 43 0.36 1.23 0.33
N GLY A 44 0.49 1.29 -1.00
CA GLY A 44 1.79 1.23 -1.68
C GLY A 44 2.68 2.40 -1.27
N CYS A 45 2.23 3.62 -1.56
CA CYS A 45 3.02 4.83 -1.32
C CYS A 45 3.24 5.10 0.18
N PHE A 46 2.20 4.96 1.01
CA PHE A 46 2.27 5.36 2.42
C PHE A 46 2.84 4.29 3.37
N VAL A 47 2.90 3.03 2.94
CA VAL A 47 3.54 1.98 3.72
C VAL A 47 4.89 1.60 3.12
N VAL A 48 4.95 1.26 1.83
CA VAL A 48 6.17 0.69 1.24
C VAL A 48 7.31 1.71 1.19
N TYR A 49 7.04 2.95 0.76
CA TYR A 49 8.13 3.93 0.60
C TYR A 49 8.72 4.40 1.92
N PRO A 50 7.94 4.84 2.93
CA PRO A 50 8.49 5.23 4.22
C PRO A 50 9.19 4.07 4.93
N VAL A 51 8.58 2.88 4.94
CA VAL A 51 9.19 1.72 5.61
C VAL A 51 10.48 1.29 4.91
N GLY A 52 10.51 1.25 3.58
CA GLY A 52 11.71 0.92 2.82
C GLY A 52 12.84 1.92 3.02
N LEU A 53 12.52 3.22 2.97
CA LEU A 53 13.48 4.30 3.22
C LEU A 53 14.03 4.23 4.65
N LEU A 54 13.16 4.08 5.65
CA LEU A 54 13.55 3.98 7.05
C LEU A 54 14.40 2.72 7.30
N ALA A 55 14.02 1.58 6.75
CA ALA A 55 14.76 0.34 6.89
C ALA A 55 16.16 0.45 6.28
N LEU A 56 16.27 0.94 5.03
CA LEU A 56 17.56 1.14 4.37
C LEU A 56 18.41 2.15 5.14
N SER A 57 17.87 3.33 5.45
CA SER A 57 18.58 4.37 6.20
C SER A 57 19.06 3.87 7.56
N SER A 58 18.24 3.08 8.26
CA SER A 58 18.61 2.49 9.56
C SER A 58 19.77 1.51 9.40
N LEU A 59 19.77 0.67 8.37
CA LEU A 59 20.90 -0.23 8.06
C LEU A 59 22.16 0.56 7.73
N LEU A 60 22.03 1.64 6.93
CA LEU A 60 23.17 2.51 6.59
C LEU A 60 23.76 3.17 7.83
N VAL A 61 22.92 3.77 8.68
CA VAL A 61 23.35 4.42 9.92
C VAL A 61 23.95 3.40 10.88
N ALA A 62 23.31 2.24 11.07
CA ALA A 62 23.82 1.19 11.95
C ALA A 62 25.21 0.70 11.52
N ARG A 63 25.46 0.59 10.20
CA ARG A 63 26.78 0.21 9.67
C ARG A 63 27.85 1.26 9.92
N LEU A 64 27.48 2.54 9.96
CA LEU A 64 28.39 3.65 10.25
C LEU A 64 28.68 3.77 11.76
N VAL A 65 27.66 3.58 12.60
CA VAL A 65 27.77 3.73 14.05
C VAL A 65 28.39 2.51 14.72
N VAL A 66 28.06 1.29 14.26
CA VAL A 66 28.51 0.02 14.86
C VAL A 66 29.06 -0.90 13.77
N PRO A 67 30.24 -0.59 13.20
CA PRO A 67 30.77 -1.31 12.04
C PRO A 67 31.06 -2.80 12.31
N GLY A 68 31.37 -3.17 13.55
CA GLY A 68 31.65 -4.54 13.98
C GLY A 68 30.45 -5.33 14.50
N ALA A 69 29.22 -4.86 14.26
CA ALA A 69 28.04 -5.65 14.62
C ALA A 69 28.02 -6.96 13.82
N ALA A 70 27.70 -8.08 14.46
CA ALA A 70 27.68 -9.41 13.84
C ALA A 70 26.81 -9.48 12.56
N LEU A 71 25.77 -8.65 12.47
CA LEU A 71 24.94 -8.50 11.28
C LEU A 71 25.76 -8.10 10.03
N PHE A 72 26.80 -7.27 10.17
CA PHE A 72 27.58 -6.77 9.04
C PHE A 72 28.71 -7.70 8.61
N GLU A 73 29.06 -8.67 9.45
CA GLU A 73 29.98 -9.78 9.13
C GLU A 73 29.32 -10.84 8.23
N LEU A 74 27.99 -10.83 8.11
CA LEU A 74 27.26 -11.75 7.25
C LEU A 74 27.68 -11.62 5.78
N GLY A 75 27.82 -12.74 5.06
CA GLY A 75 28.09 -12.73 3.62
C GLY A 75 26.96 -12.07 2.81
N THR A 76 27.26 -11.58 1.60
CA THR A 76 26.28 -10.94 0.71
C THR A 76 25.12 -11.89 0.37
N PRO A 77 25.36 -13.20 0.15
CA PRO A 77 24.28 -14.17 -0.04
C PRO A 77 23.30 -14.24 1.14
N ALA A 78 23.73 -13.97 2.38
CA ALA A 78 22.85 -13.98 3.54
C ALA A 78 21.87 -12.79 3.51
N PHE A 79 22.33 -11.60 3.12
CA PHE A 79 21.45 -10.44 2.90
C PHE A 79 20.44 -10.72 1.78
N TYR A 80 20.89 -11.35 0.68
CA TYR A 80 19.99 -11.75 -0.41
C TYR A 80 18.96 -12.79 0.04
N GLY A 81 19.40 -13.83 0.74
CA GLY A 81 18.51 -14.86 1.27
C GLY A 81 17.47 -14.30 2.22
N LEU A 82 17.88 -13.44 3.16
CA LEU A 82 16.96 -12.80 4.11
C LEU A 82 15.99 -11.84 3.40
N GLY A 83 16.49 -11.03 2.46
CA GLY A 83 15.68 -10.13 1.65
C GLY A 83 14.60 -10.87 0.85
N VAL A 84 14.97 -11.95 0.15
CA VAL A 84 14.03 -12.80 -0.59
C VAL A 84 13.04 -13.49 0.35
N ALA A 85 13.50 -14.00 1.49
CA ALA A 85 12.61 -14.62 2.48
C ALA A 85 11.52 -13.65 2.98
N LEU A 86 11.85 -12.39 3.20
CA LEU A 86 10.88 -11.36 3.59
C LEU A 86 9.95 -10.92 2.44
N ILE A 87 10.33 -11.11 1.18
CA ILE A 87 9.43 -10.89 0.04
C ILE A 87 8.37 -12.02 -0.06
N GLY A 88 8.69 -13.22 0.43
CA GLY A 88 7.83 -14.42 0.36
C GLY A 88 6.37 -14.22 0.78
N PRO A 89 6.06 -13.58 1.92
CA PRO A 89 4.68 -13.32 2.35
C PRO A 89 3.84 -12.57 1.31
N LYS A 90 4.43 -11.67 0.50
CA LYS A 90 3.71 -10.95 -0.57
C LYS A 90 3.28 -11.89 -1.70
N VAL A 91 4.09 -12.90 -1.99
CA VAL A 91 3.79 -13.93 -2.98
C VAL A 91 2.65 -14.81 -2.46
N VAL A 92 2.70 -15.22 -1.19
CA VAL A 92 1.63 -15.99 -0.54
C VAL A 92 0.31 -15.21 -0.51
N GLU A 93 0.35 -13.92 -0.17
CA GLU A 93 -0.81 -13.03 -0.23
C GLU A 93 -1.39 -12.96 -1.65
N SER A 94 -0.53 -12.89 -2.69
CA SER A 94 -0.98 -12.82 -4.08
C SER A 94 -1.61 -14.12 -4.60
N LEU A 95 -1.23 -15.26 -4.04
CA LEU A 95 -1.73 -16.58 -4.45
C LEU A 95 -2.97 -17.02 -3.67
N SER A 96 -3.23 -16.42 -2.51
CA SER A 96 -4.35 -16.79 -1.67
C SER A 96 -5.60 -16.02 -2.07
N ALA A 97 -6.64 -16.73 -2.50
CA ALA A 97 -7.97 -16.18 -2.78
C ALA A 97 -8.72 -15.70 -1.52
N GLY A 98 -8.02 -15.57 -0.38
CA GLY A 98 -8.60 -15.23 0.91
C GLY A 98 -8.84 -13.73 1.08
N ARG A 99 -9.87 -13.37 1.84
CA ARG A 99 -10.07 -11.99 2.31
C ARG A 99 -9.08 -11.66 3.43
N TRP A 100 -7.91 -11.15 3.07
CA TRP A 100 -6.95 -10.61 4.04
C TRP A 100 -7.47 -9.32 4.67
N ARG A 101 -7.36 -9.20 5.99
CA ARG A 101 -7.64 -7.95 6.72
C ARG A 101 -6.68 -6.84 6.26
N THR A 102 -7.15 -5.59 6.20
CA THR A 102 -6.34 -4.43 5.77
C THR A 102 -5.02 -4.32 6.54
N GLN A 103 -5.04 -4.56 7.85
CA GLN A 103 -3.83 -4.56 8.69
C GLN A 103 -2.80 -5.60 8.24
N THR A 104 -3.25 -6.79 7.85
CA THR A 104 -2.34 -7.84 7.39
C THR A 104 -1.73 -7.48 6.03
N ARG A 105 -2.49 -6.85 5.13
CA ARG A 105 -1.96 -6.35 3.84
C ARG A 105 -0.92 -5.27 4.05
N MET A 106 -1.16 -4.34 4.98
CA MET A 106 -0.18 -3.32 5.38
C MET A 106 1.09 -3.97 5.95
N ALA A 107 0.95 -4.94 6.85
CA ALA A 107 2.08 -5.67 7.43
C ALA A 107 2.90 -6.39 6.34
N VAL A 108 2.24 -7.09 5.41
CA VAL A 108 2.91 -7.76 4.29
C VAL A 108 3.66 -6.76 3.40
N LYS A 109 3.08 -5.59 3.09
CA LYS A 109 3.74 -4.51 2.34
C LYS A 109 4.92 -3.89 3.09
N ALA A 110 4.82 -3.75 4.41
CA ALA A 110 5.93 -3.28 5.25
C ALA A 110 7.08 -4.30 5.27
N ILE A 111 6.79 -5.59 5.45
CA ILE A 111 7.77 -6.68 5.41
C ILE A 111 8.44 -6.74 4.03
N LEU A 112 7.67 -6.61 2.94
CA LEU A 112 8.18 -6.49 1.58
C LEU A 112 9.21 -5.36 1.46
N ALA A 113 8.88 -4.18 1.99
CA ALA A 113 9.76 -3.01 1.94
C ALA A 113 11.08 -3.23 2.70
N VAL A 114 11.02 -3.88 3.88
CA VAL A 114 12.21 -4.28 4.64
C VAL A 114 13.06 -5.29 3.86
N GLY A 115 12.40 -6.27 3.21
CA GLY A 115 13.08 -7.24 2.34
C GLY A 115 13.84 -6.55 1.19
N LEU A 116 13.20 -5.60 0.51
CA LEU A 116 13.84 -4.79 -0.54
C LEU A 116 15.00 -3.95 -0.01
N ALA A 117 14.89 -3.38 1.19
CA ALA A 117 15.99 -2.64 1.82
C ALA A 117 17.21 -3.54 2.10
N LEU A 118 16.99 -4.78 2.56
CA LEU A 118 18.07 -5.76 2.76
C LEU A 118 18.73 -6.17 1.45
N LEU A 119 17.95 -6.34 0.38
CA LEU A 119 18.50 -6.59 -0.96
C LEU A 119 19.33 -5.42 -1.48
N ALA A 120 18.90 -4.18 -1.21
CA ALA A 120 19.57 -2.97 -1.68
C ALA A 120 20.85 -2.67 -0.90
N PHE A 121 20.91 -3.05 0.38
CA PHE A 121 22.00 -2.70 1.29
C PHE A 121 23.41 -3.04 0.77
N PRO A 122 23.69 -4.25 0.22
CA PRO A 122 25.00 -4.58 -0.36
C PRO A 122 25.47 -3.61 -1.46
N PHE A 123 24.57 -3.01 -2.24
CA PHE A 123 24.93 -2.04 -3.28
C PHE A 123 25.73 -0.86 -2.72
N PHE A 124 25.36 -0.38 -1.52
CA PHE A 124 26.00 0.77 -0.91
C PHE A 124 27.37 0.42 -0.30
N PHE A 125 27.48 -0.70 0.41
CA PHE A 125 28.67 -1.03 1.21
C PHE A 125 29.60 -2.11 0.64
N ARG A 126 29.21 -2.82 -0.43
CA ARG A 126 30.02 -3.90 -1.02
C ARG A 126 30.29 -3.61 -2.49
N PRO A 127 31.37 -2.86 -2.79
CA PRO A 127 31.70 -2.46 -4.16
C PRO A 127 31.79 -3.64 -5.14
N ALA A 128 32.33 -4.77 -4.69
CA ALA A 128 32.47 -5.98 -5.49
C ALA A 128 31.11 -6.58 -5.92
N ASP A 129 30.06 -6.37 -5.13
CA ASP A 129 28.74 -6.95 -5.38
C ASP A 129 27.79 -6.01 -6.13
N ARG A 130 28.16 -4.74 -6.34
CA ARG A 130 27.28 -3.71 -6.92
C ARG A 130 26.65 -4.11 -8.24
N LEU A 131 27.44 -4.71 -9.15
CA LEU A 131 26.94 -5.16 -10.44
C LEU A 131 25.93 -6.30 -10.27
N VAL A 132 26.19 -7.24 -9.36
CA VAL A 132 25.28 -8.33 -9.05
C VAL A 132 23.99 -7.79 -8.41
N THR A 133 24.09 -6.90 -7.42
CA THR A 133 22.93 -6.27 -6.79
C THR A 133 22.10 -5.49 -7.80
N ALA A 134 22.75 -4.69 -8.65
CA ALA A 134 22.07 -3.92 -9.69
C ALA A 134 21.39 -4.83 -10.72
N ALA A 135 22.07 -5.90 -11.16
CA ALA A 135 21.49 -6.88 -12.07
C ALA A 135 20.27 -7.59 -11.47
N LEU A 136 20.33 -7.98 -10.19
CA LEU A 136 19.19 -8.56 -9.48
C LEU A 136 18.04 -7.57 -9.35
N PHE A 137 18.32 -6.31 -8.99
CA PHE A 137 17.30 -5.27 -8.89
C PHE A 137 16.65 -4.98 -10.23
N VAL A 138 17.42 -4.74 -11.28
CA VAL A 138 16.87 -4.47 -12.62
C VAL A 138 16.13 -5.70 -13.15
N GLY A 139 16.71 -6.90 -12.99
CA GLY A 139 16.12 -8.16 -13.42
C GLY A 139 14.83 -8.53 -12.69
N PHE A 140 14.62 -8.02 -11.46
CA PHE A 140 13.36 -8.20 -10.73
C PHE A 140 12.38 -7.04 -10.95
N LEU A 141 12.85 -5.80 -10.81
CA LEU A 141 12.02 -4.59 -10.83
C LEU A 141 11.42 -4.33 -12.20
N VAL A 142 12.20 -4.49 -13.28
CA VAL A 142 11.68 -4.23 -14.64
C VAL A 142 10.55 -5.19 -14.99
N PRO A 143 10.69 -6.52 -14.84
CA PRO A 143 9.57 -7.43 -15.06
C PRO A 143 8.40 -7.20 -14.11
N TYR A 144 8.67 -6.88 -12.83
CA TYR A 144 7.61 -6.60 -11.87
C TYR A 144 6.78 -5.36 -12.23
N VAL A 145 7.45 -4.26 -12.57
CA VAL A 145 6.79 -3.01 -12.98
C VAL A 145 6.05 -3.22 -14.30
N ALA A 146 6.66 -3.92 -15.27
CA ALA A 146 6.00 -4.25 -16.52
C ALA A 146 4.74 -5.11 -16.28
N TYR A 147 4.84 -6.16 -15.46
CA TYR A 147 3.71 -7.00 -15.07
C TYR A 147 2.60 -6.19 -14.40
N LYS A 148 2.93 -5.35 -13.40
CA LYS A 148 1.94 -4.49 -12.73
C LYS A 148 1.33 -3.43 -13.66
N GLY A 149 2.07 -2.93 -14.64
CA GLY A 149 1.55 -2.03 -15.67
C GLY A 149 0.59 -2.74 -16.62
N LEU A 150 0.94 -3.94 -17.08
CA LEU A 150 0.09 -4.74 -17.98
C LEU A 150 -1.19 -5.24 -17.30
N THR A 151 -1.15 -5.45 -15.98
CA THR A 151 -2.29 -5.89 -15.15
C THR A 151 -2.98 -4.75 -14.42
N ALA A 152 -2.63 -3.48 -14.70
CA ALA A 152 -3.20 -2.34 -14.01
C ALA A 152 -4.73 -2.24 -14.21
N LEU A 153 -5.22 -2.65 -15.38
CA LEU A 153 -6.64 -2.65 -15.70
C LEU A 153 -7.40 -3.88 -15.16
N ASP A 154 -6.71 -4.87 -14.59
CA ASP A 154 -7.38 -6.01 -13.95
C ASP A 154 -8.12 -5.56 -12.68
N ASP A 155 -7.59 -4.56 -11.98
CA ASP A 155 -8.24 -3.93 -10.83
C ASP A 155 -9.51 -3.16 -11.25
N CYS A 156 -9.68 -2.87 -12.54
CA CYS A 156 -10.86 -2.22 -13.13
C CYS A 156 -11.89 -3.21 -13.70
N GLN A 157 -11.70 -4.52 -13.52
CA GLN A 157 -12.67 -5.51 -14.00
C GLN A 157 -14.04 -5.29 -13.33
N GLY A 158 -15.09 -5.14 -14.17
CA GLY A 158 -16.45 -4.83 -13.72
C GLY A 158 -16.72 -3.34 -13.47
N CYS A 159 -15.76 -2.44 -13.72
CA CYS A 159 -15.98 -1.00 -13.72
C CYS A 159 -16.67 -0.57 -15.04
N PRO A 160 -17.80 0.15 -15.00
CA PRO A 160 -18.47 0.66 -16.21
C PRO A 160 -17.59 1.60 -17.04
N GLN A 161 -16.68 2.32 -16.39
CA GLN A 161 -15.77 3.30 -17.00
C GLN A 161 -14.36 2.75 -17.24
N ARG A 162 -14.24 1.42 -17.37
CA ARG A 162 -12.93 0.79 -17.63
C ARG A 162 -12.30 1.32 -18.92
N ASP A 163 -13.10 1.46 -19.97
CA ASP A 163 -12.63 1.88 -21.30
C ASP A 163 -12.29 3.38 -21.34
N ASP A 164 -12.74 4.15 -20.34
CA ASP A 164 -12.42 5.57 -20.19
C ASP A 164 -11.07 5.80 -19.46
N PHE A 165 -10.37 4.76 -18.99
CA PHE A 165 -9.06 4.92 -18.37
C PHE A 165 -8.04 5.48 -19.38
N PRO A 166 -7.24 6.53 -19.03
CA PRO A 166 -7.01 7.09 -17.70
C PRO A 166 -7.89 8.29 -17.31
N ASP A 167 -8.88 8.65 -18.11
CA ASP A 167 -9.74 9.84 -17.94
C ASP A 167 -11.06 9.53 -17.19
N CYS A 168 -11.10 8.41 -16.46
CA CYS A 168 -12.28 8.00 -15.72
C CYS A 168 -12.49 8.84 -14.45
N THR A 169 -13.71 8.84 -13.96
CA THR A 169 -14.13 9.68 -12.83
C THR A 169 -13.46 9.30 -11.50
N GLY A 170 -12.98 8.07 -11.38
CA GLY A 170 -12.17 7.62 -10.23
C GLY A 170 -10.82 8.35 -10.11
N MET A 171 -10.45 9.16 -11.10
CA MET A 171 -9.26 10.03 -11.12
C MET A 171 -9.59 11.49 -10.79
N THR A 172 -10.86 11.82 -10.51
CA THR A 172 -11.27 13.19 -10.16
C THR A 172 -10.80 13.58 -8.77
N VAL A 173 -10.52 14.88 -8.63
CA VAL A 173 -9.87 15.51 -7.46
C VAL A 173 -10.88 16.29 -6.61
N ASP A 174 -12.06 16.55 -7.13
CA ASP A 174 -13.14 17.30 -6.48
C ASP A 174 -13.87 16.50 -5.39
N GLY A 175 -13.58 15.21 -5.24
CA GLY A 175 -14.06 14.36 -4.14
C GLY A 175 -15.55 14.01 -4.22
N THR A 176 -16.25 14.45 -5.26
CA THR A 176 -17.66 14.15 -5.50
C THR A 176 -17.79 13.23 -6.70
N TYR A 177 -18.49 12.10 -6.55
CA TYR A 177 -18.75 11.24 -7.70
C TYR A 177 -20.12 10.56 -7.68
N GLU A 178 -20.79 10.60 -8.83
CA GLU A 178 -21.99 9.82 -9.15
C GLU A 178 -21.69 8.87 -10.31
N TYR A 179 -21.80 7.55 -10.07
CA TYR A 179 -21.82 6.58 -11.16
C TYR A 179 -23.10 6.78 -11.98
N ALA A 180 -22.97 7.00 -13.29
CA ALA A 180 -24.09 7.30 -14.19
C ALA A 180 -25.20 6.23 -14.19
N ASP A 181 -24.90 5.01 -13.73
CA ASP A 181 -25.77 3.84 -13.92
C ASP A 181 -26.40 3.31 -12.62
N GLU A 182 -26.08 3.89 -11.46
CA GLU A 182 -26.72 3.56 -10.19
C GLU A 182 -27.13 4.87 -9.51
N ALA A 183 -28.44 5.05 -9.27
CA ALA A 183 -28.99 6.14 -8.45
C ALA A 183 -28.61 5.98 -6.97
N THR A 184 -27.32 5.80 -6.70
CA THR A 184 -26.70 5.75 -5.39
C THR A 184 -25.60 6.79 -5.40
N THR A 185 -25.94 8.01 -5.00
CA THR A 185 -24.96 9.05 -4.71
C THR A 185 -24.08 8.50 -3.58
N VAL A 186 -22.86 8.06 -3.91
CA VAL A 186 -21.88 7.68 -2.89
C VAL A 186 -21.32 9.00 -2.39
N THR A 187 -21.93 9.53 -1.34
CA THR A 187 -21.33 10.62 -0.58
C THR A 187 -19.95 10.12 -0.15
N PRO A 188 -18.85 10.85 -0.43
CA PRO A 188 -17.55 10.49 0.12
C PRO A 188 -17.75 10.30 1.62
N ALA A 189 -17.26 9.20 2.18
CA ALA A 189 -17.53 8.82 3.56
C ALA A 189 -17.08 9.92 4.53
N THR A 190 -17.94 10.89 4.77
CA THR A 190 -17.82 11.88 5.82
C THR A 190 -18.19 11.13 7.07
N GLY A 191 -17.17 10.73 7.84
CA GLY A 191 -17.33 9.95 9.04
C GLY A 191 -18.22 10.63 10.08
N THR A 192 -19.51 10.30 10.06
CA THR A 192 -20.41 10.42 11.21
C THR A 192 -21.35 9.22 11.38
N ASP A 193 -21.53 8.33 10.40
CA ASP A 193 -22.60 7.31 10.46
C ASP A 193 -22.09 5.93 10.89
N ALA A 194 -21.27 5.88 11.94
CA ALA A 194 -20.82 4.65 12.57
C ALA A 194 -21.15 4.64 14.07
N ALA A 195 -22.43 4.81 14.42
CA ALA A 195 -22.98 4.38 15.71
C ALA A 195 -24.51 4.60 15.77
N GLU A 196 -25.30 3.73 15.16
CA GLU A 196 -26.65 3.40 15.67
C GLU A 196 -27.14 2.10 15.01
N ASP A 197 -26.57 0.99 15.47
CA ASP A 197 -27.19 -0.34 15.34
C ASP A 197 -28.10 -0.51 16.57
N THR A 198 -29.27 0.13 16.52
CA THR A 198 -30.35 -0.13 17.48
C THR A 198 -31.02 -1.43 17.10
N THR A 199 -30.67 -2.47 17.85
CA THR A 199 -31.46 -3.70 18.05
C THR A 199 -32.96 -3.39 18.14
N ASP A 200 -33.69 -3.74 17.09
CA ASP A 200 -35.15 -3.86 17.10
C ASP A 200 -35.51 -5.30 17.53
N ASP A 201 -35.83 -5.42 18.82
CA ASP A 201 -36.36 -6.62 19.46
C ASP A 201 -37.89 -6.59 19.37
N SER A 202 -38.43 -6.95 18.19
CA SER A 202 -39.87 -7.15 18.03
C SER A 202 -40.26 -8.60 18.34
N ARG A 203 -40.39 -8.84 19.65
CA ARG A 203 -41.13 -9.89 20.32
C ARG A 203 -42.44 -10.24 19.60
N THR A 204 -42.54 -11.44 19.04
CA THR A 204 -43.83 -12.02 18.58
C THR A 204 -44.41 -12.84 19.73
N GLU A 205 -45.32 -12.23 20.50
CA GLU A 205 -46.29 -12.94 21.32
C GLU A 205 -47.53 -13.22 20.46
N SER A 206 -47.84 -14.49 20.24
CA SER A 206 -49.21 -14.92 19.95
C SER A 206 -49.35 -16.38 20.38
N GLY A 207 -49.78 -16.56 21.62
CA GLY A 207 -50.56 -17.73 22.02
C GLY A 207 -52.04 -17.42 21.80
N GLU A 208 -52.73 -18.32 21.10
CA GLU A 208 -54.01 -18.97 21.44
C GLU A 208 -54.49 -19.79 20.24
#